data_AF-A0A091XCI6-F1
#
_entry.id   AF-A0A091XCI6-F1
#
_cell.length_a   1.000
_cell.length_b   1.000
_cell.length_c   1.000
_cell.angle_alpha   90.00
_cell.angle_beta   90.00
_cell.angle_gamma   90.00
#
_symmetry.space_group_name_H-M   'P 1'
#
loop_
_entity.id
_entity.type
_entity.pdbx_description
1 polymer ?
#
loop_
_entity_poly.entity_id
_entity_poly.type
_entity_poly.pdbx_seq_one_letter_code
_entity_poly.pdbx_strand_id
1 'polypeptide(L)'
;FDFEEQESREPMGLVVLEGCTVELCEAAEEFAFAIRFDDAGARAYVLVADGQAAMEAWVKALSRASFDYMRLVVRELEKQLEEACKCLAACHKSPRRSSSSSGRKRHLSNPALLPLQEKPAILENGYSTWGSGGGVPGGAACPDRDGGHAKPPPLPER
;
A
#
# COMPACT_ATOMS: atom_id res chain seq x y z
N PHE A 1 -8.42 -22.18 6.11
CA PHE A 1 -8.39 -23.65 6.18
C PHE A 1 -7.74 -24.03 7.49
N ASP A 2 -8.21 -25.12 8.08
CA ASP A 2 -7.69 -25.70 9.31
C ASP A 2 -7.18 -27.11 9.00
N PHE A 3 -6.04 -27.48 9.58
CA PHE A 3 -5.32 -28.73 9.28
C PHE A 3 -4.91 -29.39 10.59
N GLU A 4 -4.88 -30.73 10.62
CA GLU A 4 -4.48 -31.49 11.82
C GLU A 4 -3.00 -31.29 12.13
N GLU A 5 -2.16 -31.41 11.10
CA GLU A 5 -0.72 -31.19 11.17
C GLU A 5 -0.28 -30.22 10.08
N GLN A 6 0.86 -29.57 10.27
CA GLN A 6 1.39 -28.58 9.32
C GLN A 6 1.68 -29.17 7.93
N GLU A 7 1.95 -30.47 7.84
CA GLU A 7 2.32 -31.18 6.62
C GLU A 7 1.13 -31.92 5.98
N SER A 8 -0.06 -31.85 6.60
CA SER A 8 -1.26 -32.49 6.09
C SER A 8 -1.67 -31.91 4.72
N ARG A 9 -2.00 -32.78 3.77
CA ARG A 9 -2.42 -32.35 2.41
C ARG A 9 -3.89 -31.96 2.32
N GLU A 10 -4.73 -32.55 3.15
CA GLU A 10 -6.17 -32.32 3.14
C GLU A 10 -6.58 -31.46 4.34
N PRO A 11 -7.36 -30.38 4.14
CA PRO A 11 -7.84 -29.57 5.24
C PRO A 11 -8.91 -30.33 6.04
N MET A 12 -8.83 -30.24 7.36
CA MET A 12 -9.90 -30.70 8.25
C MET A 12 -11.13 -29.80 8.16
N GLY A 13 -10.92 -28.51 7.87
CA GLY A 13 -12.01 -27.55 7.84
C GLY A 13 -11.71 -26.29 7.03
N LEU A 14 -12.78 -25.57 6.71
CA LEU A 14 -12.75 -24.24 6.11
C LEU A 14 -13.70 -23.32 6.89
N VAL A 15 -13.20 -22.14 7.24
CA VAL A 15 -14.00 -21.04 7.77
C VAL A 15 -14.07 -19.96 6.69
N VAL A 16 -15.29 -19.58 6.32
CA VAL A 16 -15.54 -18.46 5.40
C VAL A 16 -15.62 -17.19 6.24
N LEU A 17 -14.86 -16.15 5.89
CA LEU A 17 -14.76 -14.90 6.67
C LEU A 17 -15.75 -13.81 6.21
N GLU A 18 -16.78 -14.19 5.44
CA GLU A 18 -17.85 -13.29 5.06
C GLU A 18 -18.79 -13.08 6.25
N GLY A 19 -19.15 -11.83 6.56
CA GLY A 19 -20.03 -11.50 7.68
C GLY A 19 -19.44 -11.86 9.05
N CYS A 20 -18.12 -12.01 9.15
CA CYS A 20 -17.47 -12.32 10.41
C CYS A 20 -17.00 -11.08 11.17
N THR A 21 -17.11 -11.12 12.49
CA THR A 21 -16.49 -10.17 13.41
C THR A 21 -15.38 -10.88 14.18
N VAL A 22 -14.21 -10.25 14.22
CA VAL A 22 -13.06 -10.72 15.02
C VAL A 22 -12.98 -9.90 16.28
N GLU A 23 -13.00 -10.55 17.44
CA GLU A 23 -12.97 -9.87 18.73
C GLU A 23 -12.04 -10.58 19.72
N LEU A 24 -11.50 -9.81 20.66
CA LEU A 24 -10.83 -10.38 21.83
C LEU A 24 -11.90 -11.01 22.73
N CYS A 25 -11.61 -12.18 23.28
CA CYS A 25 -12.54 -12.86 24.18
C CYS A 25 -11.89 -13.12 25.54
N GLU A 26 -12.67 -12.98 26.60
CA GLU A 26 -12.27 -13.46 27.93
C GLU A 26 -12.48 -14.97 27.96
N ALA A 27 -11.41 -15.72 27.67
CA ALA A 27 -11.35 -17.16 27.83
C ALA A 27 -10.47 -17.52 29.05
N ALA A 28 -10.48 -18.80 29.44
CA ALA A 28 -9.54 -19.29 30.45
C ALA A 28 -8.08 -19.13 30.00
N GLU A 29 -7.85 -19.26 28.70
CA GLU A 29 -6.54 -19.24 28.08
C GLU A 29 -6.13 -17.82 27.69
N GLU A 30 -4.87 -17.48 27.97
CA GLU A 30 -4.29 -16.20 27.57
C GLU A 30 -4.20 -16.09 26.05
N PHE A 31 -4.27 -14.85 25.54
CA PHE A 31 -4.15 -14.54 24.10
C PHE A 31 -5.24 -15.16 23.22
N ALA A 32 -6.42 -15.39 23.81
CA ALA A 32 -7.58 -15.90 23.11
C ALA A 32 -8.33 -14.80 22.34
N PHE A 33 -8.85 -15.17 21.17
CA PHE A 33 -9.72 -14.34 20.35
C PHE A 33 -10.80 -15.20 19.68
N ALA A 34 -11.87 -14.56 19.22
CA ALA A 34 -13.01 -15.24 18.62
C ALA A 34 -13.34 -14.69 17.23
N ILE A 35 -13.73 -15.60 16.34
CA ILE A 35 -14.40 -15.29 15.08
C ILE A 35 -15.89 -15.58 15.27
N ARG A 36 -16.73 -14.56 15.08
CA ARG A 36 -18.18 -14.61 15.27
C ARG A 36 -18.89 -14.27 13.99
N PHE A 37 -20.09 -14.81 13.84
CA PHE A 37 -20.94 -14.56 12.68
C PHE A 37 -22.24 -13.96 13.18
N ASP A 38 -22.77 -13.00 12.43
CA ASP A 38 -23.96 -12.24 12.82
C ASP A 38 -25.27 -13.02 12.64
N ASP A 39 -25.19 -14.24 12.09
CA ASP A 39 -26.34 -15.10 11.88
C ASP A 39 -26.88 -15.67 13.20
N ALA A 40 -28.22 -15.71 13.31
CA ALA A 40 -28.90 -16.22 14.49
C ALA A 40 -28.52 -17.70 14.77
N GLY A 41 -27.87 -17.93 15.91
CA GLY A 41 -27.43 -19.26 16.33
C GLY A 41 -26.10 -19.73 15.71
N ALA A 42 -25.38 -18.85 15.01
CA ALA A 42 -24.07 -19.20 14.48
C ALA A 42 -23.04 -19.45 15.59
N ARG A 43 -22.19 -20.45 15.35
CA ARG A 43 -21.13 -20.85 16.27
C ARG A 43 -19.99 -19.84 16.23
N ALA A 44 -19.54 -19.41 17.40
CA ALA A 44 -18.28 -18.70 17.55
C ALA A 44 -17.10 -19.69 17.54
N TYR A 45 -16.03 -19.33 16.84
CA TYR A 45 -14.77 -20.08 16.83
C TYR A 45 -13.78 -19.37 17.76
N VAL A 46 -13.51 -19.98 18.91
CA VAL A 46 -12.51 -19.48 19.87
C VAL A 46 -11.16 -20.10 19.52
N LEU A 47 -10.16 -19.24 19.34
CA LEU A 47 -8.80 -19.58 18.95
C LEU A 47 -7.84 -19.01 19.99
N VAL A 48 -6.75 -19.72 20.24
CA VAL A 48 -5.68 -19.30 21.15
C VAL A 48 -4.41 -19.16 20.33
N ALA A 49 -3.71 -18.04 20.48
CA ALA A 49 -2.46 -17.79 19.79
C ALA A 49 -1.25 -18.06 20.68
N ASP A 50 -0.09 -18.31 20.05
CA ASP A 50 1.20 -18.50 20.73
C ASP A 50 1.79 -17.16 21.23
N GLY A 51 1.07 -16.49 22.11
CA GLY A 51 1.46 -15.21 22.70
C GLY A 51 0.80 -13.98 22.08
N GLN A 52 1.01 -12.83 22.74
CA GLN A 52 0.34 -11.58 22.40
C GLN A 52 0.63 -11.09 20.97
N ALA A 53 1.89 -11.15 20.54
CA ALA A 53 2.27 -10.68 19.20
C ALA A 53 1.58 -11.52 18.10
N ALA A 54 1.46 -12.83 18.31
CA ALA A 54 0.75 -13.72 17.39
C ALA A 54 -0.75 -13.41 17.37
N MET A 55 -1.38 -13.21 18.54
CA MET A 55 -2.78 -12.81 18.65
C MET A 55 -3.04 -11.49 17.90
N GLU A 56 -2.22 -10.46 18.13
CA GLU A 56 -2.35 -9.17 17.45
C GLU A 56 -2.20 -9.31 15.93
N ALA A 57 -1.25 -10.12 15.47
CA ALA A 57 -1.05 -10.41 14.06
C ALA A 57 -2.27 -11.13 13.45
N TRP A 58 -2.82 -12.14 14.12
CA TRP A 58 -4.02 -12.86 13.69
C TRP A 58 -5.24 -11.96 13.62
N VAL A 59 -5.53 -11.20 14.69
CA VAL A 59 -6.66 -10.26 14.74
C VAL A 59 -6.55 -9.23 13.62
N LYS A 60 -5.35 -8.68 13.39
CA LYS A 60 -5.11 -7.72 12.31
C LYS A 60 -5.27 -8.34 10.92
N ALA A 61 -4.74 -9.55 10.71
CA ALA A 61 -4.83 -10.23 9.42
C ALA A 61 -6.29 -10.57 9.09
N LEU A 62 -7.01 -11.20 10.00
CA LEU A 62 -8.40 -11.62 9.81
C LEU A 62 -9.32 -10.41 9.62
N SER A 63 -9.16 -9.36 10.43
CA SER A 63 -9.95 -8.12 10.29
C SER A 63 -9.78 -7.47 8.90
N ARG A 64 -8.56 -7.53 8.34
CA ARG A 64 -8.24 -6.98 7.02
C ARG A 64 -8.60 -7.90 5.85
N ALA A 65 -8.76 -9.19 6.11
CA ALA A 65 -9.21 -10.17 5.13
C ALA A 65 -10.74 -10.13 4.94
N SER A 66 -11.49 -9.51 5.86
CA SER A 66 -12.94 -9.36 5.76
C SER A 66 -13.35 -8.60 4.49
N PHE A 67 -14.47 -9.03 3.91
CA PHE A 67 -15.06 -8.38 2.74
C PHE A 67 -15.41 -6.91 3.03
N ASP A 68 -15.90 -6.62 4.23
CA ASP A 68 -16.25 -5.25 4.64
C ASP A 68 -15.05 -4.32 4.70
N TYR A 69 -13.91 -4.81 5.22
CA TYR A 69 -12.68 -4.03 5.22
C TYR A 69 -12.26 -3.68 3.79
N MET A 70 -12.22 -4.66 2.88
CA MET A 70 -11.87 -4.42 1.48
C MET A 70 -12.83 -3.42 0.83
N ARG A 71 -14.13 -3.58 1.03
CA ARG A 71 -15.16 -2.67 0.49
C ARG A 71 -15.00 -1.25 1.01
N LEU A 72 -14.67 -1.08 2.29
CA LEU A 72 -14.39 0.23 2.89
C LEU A 72 -13.14 0.87 2.26
N VAL A 73 -12.05 0.11 2.15
CA VAL A 73 -10.79 0.60 1.57
C VAL A 73 -10.98 1.01 0.11
N VAL A 74 -11.70 0.22 -0.69
CA VAL A 74 -12.00 0.56 -2.09
C VAL A 74 -12.72 1.91 -2.19
N ARG A 75 -13.78 2.12 -1.40
CA ARG A 75 -14.54 3.37 -1.41
C ARG A 75 -13.67 4.59 -1.06
N GLU A 76 -12.83 4.46 -0.05
CA GLU A 76 -11.94 5.55 0.36
C GLU A 76 -10.88 5.84 -0.72
N LEU A 77 -10.31 4.82 -1.35
CA LEU A 77 -9.34 4.99 -2.43
C LEU A 77 -9.97 5.62 -3.68
N GLU A 78 -11.19 5.22 -4.04
CA GLU A 78 -11.94 5.82 -5.15
C GLU A 78 -12.20 7.31 -4.91
N LYS A 79 -12.57 7.68 -3.68
CA LYS A 79 -12.72 9.09 -3.28
C LYS A 79 -11.40 9.86 -3.38
N GLN A 80 -10.32 9.30 -2.84
CA GLN A 80 -8.98 9.92 -2.91
C GLN A 80 -8.53 10.13 -4.36
N LEU A 81 -8.84 9.17 -5.25
CA LEU A 81 -8.58 9.29 -6.68
C LEU A 81 -9.38 10.43 -7.31
N GLU A 82 -10.68 10.52 -7.01
CA GLU A 82 -11.54 11.60 -7.54
C GLU A 82 -11.05 12.98 -7.11
N GLU A 83 -10.68 13.14 -5.84
CA GLU A 83 -10.12 14.38 -5.29
C GLU A 83 -8.80 14.75 -5.95
N ALA A 84 -7.88 13.79 -6.13
CA ALA A 84 -6.61 14.01 -6.80
C ALA A 84 -6.81 14.47 -8.27
N CYS A 85 -7.73 13.83 -9.00
CA CYS A 85 -8.07 14.21 -10.37
C CYS A 85 -8.63 15.64 -10.45
N LYS A 86 -9.51 16.03 -9.52
CA LYS A 86 -10.05 17.40 -9.45
C LYS A 86 -8.96 18.43 -9.18
N CYS A 87 -8.05 18.15 -8.25
CA CYS A 87 -6.91 19.01 -7.94
C CYS A 87 -5.99 19.22 -9.16
N LEU A 88 -5.69 18.15 -9.90
CA LEU A 88 -4.91 18.24 -11.14
C LEU A 88 -5.61 19.10 -12.21
N ALA A 89 -6.92 18.89 -12.41
CA ALA A 89 -7.69 19.68 -13.35
C ALA A 89 -7.75 21.18 -12.99
N ALA A 90 -7.80 21.51 -11.69
CA ALA A 90 -7.77 22.90 -11.22
C ALA A 90 -6.41 23.57 -11.49
N CYS A 91 -5.29 22.85 -11.30
CA CYS A 91 -3.95 23.34 -11.62
C CYS A 91 -3.77 23.67 -13.11
N HIS A 92 -4.40 22.90 -14.00
CA HIS A 92 -4.33 23.11 -15.45
C HIS A 92 -5.16 24.31 -15.94
N LYS A 93 -6.12 24.79 -15.13
CA LYS A 93 -6.97 25.96 -15.44
C LYS A 93 -6.45 27.27 -14.84
N SER A 94 -5.31 27.25 -14.15
CA SER A 94 -4.60 28.48 -13.78
C SER A 94 -4.23 29.24 -15.06
N PRO A 95 -4.69 30.50 -15.25
CA PRO A 95 -4.31 31.26 -16.42
C PRO A 95 -2.80 31.42 -16.38
N ARG A 96 -2.10 30.92 -17.41
CA ARG A 96 -0.77 31.42 -17.73
C ARG A 96 -0.92 32.94 -17.86
N ARG A 97 -0.55 33.70 -16.83
CA ARG A 97 -0.29 35.13 -16.97
C ARG A 97 0.76 35.22 -18.06
N SER A 98 0.31 35.63 -19.24
CA SER A 98 1.15 36.02 -20.36
C SER A 98 2.21 36.98 -19.83
N SER A 99 3.43 36.50 -19.63
CA SER A 99 4.60 37.34 -19.49
C SER A 99 4.93 37.93 -20.86
N SER A 100 4.10 38.89 -21.28
CA SER A 100 4.41 39.78 -22.40
C SER A 100 5.31 40.91 -21.91
N SER A 101 6.37 41.17 -22.70
CA SER A 101 7.43 42.19 -22.55
C SER A 101 8.54 41.79 -21.56
N SER A 102 9.84 41.87 -21.87
CA SER A 102 10.54 42.80 -22.75
C SER A 102 11.80 42.13 -23.33
N GLY A 103 12.15 42.47 -24.56
CA GLY A 103 13.10 41.74 -25.39
C GLY A 103 14.56 41.80 -24.97
N ARG A 104 15.33 40.83 -25.47
CA ARG A 104 16.76 40.97 -25.80
C ARG A 104 17.15 39.89 -26.80
N LYS A 105 17.37 40.33 -28.05
CA LYS A 105 18.01 39.59 -29.15
C LYS A 105 19.27 38.90 -28.63
N ARG A 106 19.35 37.57 -28.75
CA ARG A 106 20.62 36.85 -28.70
C ARG A 106 20.87 36.20 -30.04
N HIS A 107 22.07 36.49 -30.50
CA HIS A 107 22.60 36.33 -31.84
C HIS A 107 22.67 34.86 -32.25
N LEU A 108 22.37 34.61 -33.52
CA LEU A 108 22.61 33.33 -34.19
C LEU A 108 24.11 33.03 -34.15
N SER A 109 24.47 31.80 -33.77
CA SER A 109 25.63 31.05 -34.28
C SER A 109 25.48 29.59 -33.86
N ASN A 110 25.21 28.75 -34.85
CA ASN A 110 25.17 27.30 -34.75
C ASN A 110 26.47 26.77 -35.37
N PRO A 111 27.26 25.92 -34.69
CA PRO A 111 28.20 25.03 -35.36
C PRO A 111 27.77 23.57 -35.15
N ALA A 112 27.60 22.91 -36.29
CA ALA A 112 27.22 21.52 -36.48
C ALA A 112 27.97 20.50 -35.58
N LEU A 113 27.23 19.51 -35.07
CA LEU A 113 27.70 18.13 -34.88
C LEU A 113 26.59 17.14 -35.29
N LEU A 114 27.04 16.05 -35.89
CA LEU A 114 26.37 15.13 -36.81
C LEU A 114 25.18 14.32 -36.22
N PRO A 115 24.20 13.85 -37.03
CA PRO A 115 23.13 12.98 -36.56
C PRO A 115 23.67 11.54 -36.34
N LEU A 116 23.67 11.09 -35.08
CA LEU A 116 23.95 9.70 -34.73
C LEU A 116 22.63 8.90 -34.70
N GLN A 117 22.53 8.06 -35.72
CA GLN A 117 21.60 6.99 -36.03
C GLN A 117 20.73 6.42 -34.88
N GLU A 118 19.40 6.44 -35.08
CA GLU A 118 18.45 5.62 -34.34
C GLU A 118 18.63 4.13 -34.69
N LYS A 119 18.76 3.28 -33.67
CA LYS A 119 18.40 1.86 -33.78
C LYS A 119 17.63 1.45 -32.53
N PRO A 120 16.37 0.97 -32.67
CA PRO A 120 15.58 0.54 -31.53
C PRO A 120 16.04 -0.86 -31.11
N ALA A 121 16.55 -0.98 -29.88
CA ALA A 121 16.63 -2.27 -29.22
C ALA A 121 15.29 -2.51 -28.51
N ILE A 122 14.41 -3.27 -29.18
CA ILE A 122 13.34 -4.00 -28.50
C ILE A 122 14.05 -4.95 -27.53
N LEU A 123 13.93 -4.67 -26.24
CA LEU A 123 14.01 -5.68 -25.20
C LEU A 123 12.78 -5.47 -24.34
N GLU A 124 11.80 -6.34 -24.59
CA GLU A 124 10.84 -6.86 -23.63
C GLU A 124 11.48 -6.88 -22.24
N ASN A 125 10.79 -6.23 -21.28
CA ASN A 125 10.89 -6.33 -19.81
C ASN A 125 10.71 -4.93 -19.22
N GLY A 126 9.44 -4.60 -18.91
CA GLY A 126 9.08 -3.37 -18.21
C GLY A 126 9.64 -3.35 -16.79
N TYR A 127 10.72 -2.60 -16.60
CA TYR A 127 11.12 -2.07 -15.29
C TYR A 127 11.99 -0.84 -15.49
N SER A 128 11.48 0.34 -15.09
CA SER A 128 12.29 1.56 -15.02
C SER A 128 12.95 1.63 -13.63
N THR A 129 14.26 1.38 -13.58
CA THR A 129 15.11 1.70 -12.44
C THR A 129 15.25 3.22 -12.34
N TRP A 130 14.49 3.85 -11.45
CA TRP A 130 14.86 5.16 -10.90
C TRP A 130 16.31 5.11 -10.35
N GLY A 131 17.10 6.08 -10.76
CA GLY A 131 18.56 5.98 -10.82
C GLY A 131 19.25 5.81 -9.47
N SER A 132 20.09 4.78 -9.38
CA SER A 132 21.26 4.77 -8.50
C SER A 132 22.51 4.95 -9.36
N GLY A 133 23.00 6.18 -9.42
CA GLY A 133 24.32 6.47 -9.92
C GLY A 133 25.39 5.96 -8.94
N GLY A 134 26.19 5.01 -9.41
CA GLY A 134 27.64 4.96 -9.26
C GLY A 134 28.28 4.95 -7.87
N GLY A 135 28.89 3.80 -7.53
CA GLY A 135 30.31 3.73 -7.15
C GLY A 135 30.74 4.37 -5.83
N VAL A 136 30.96 3.52 -4.82
CA VAL A 136 31.74 3.82 -3.59
C VAL A 136 33.21 4.06 -3.97
N PRO A 137 33.92 5.02 -3.33
CA PRO A 137 34.76 4.65 -2.20
C PRO A 137 34.83 5.66 -1.05
N GLY A 138 34.90 5.15 0.19
CA GLY A 138 35.73 5.73 1.24
C GLY A 138 35.12 6.82 2.15
N GLY A 139 34.76 6.40 3.36
CA GLY A 139 35.02 7.08 4.64
C GLY A 139 34.61 8.55 4.82
N ALA A 140 33.53 8.78 5.56
CA ALA A 140 33.40 9.82 6.60
C ALA A 140 32.01 9.73 7.25
N ALA A 141 31.95 10.06 8.54
CA ALA A 141 30.77 9.91 9.40
C ALA A 141 29.76 11.08 9.34
N CYS A 142 28.56 10.79 9.88
CA CYS A 142 27.49 11.68 10.40
C CYS A 142 26.47 12.28 9.39
N PRO A 143 25.23 12.65 9.82
CA PRO A 143 24.40 12.19 10.94
C PRO A 143 22.97 11.76 10.53
N ASP A 144 22.22 11.29 11.53
CA ASP A 144 20.79 10.92 11.53
C ASP A 144 19.87 11.91 10.78
N ARG A 145 19.05 11.38 9.86
CA ARG A 145 17.92 12.09 9.28
C ARG A 145 16.67 11.22 9.33
N ASP A 146 15.88 11.56 10.33
CA ASP A 146 14.45 11.28 10.53
C ASP A 146 13.68 11.17 9.20
N GLY A 147 13.41 9.92 8.82
CA GLY A 147 12.61 9.57 7.66
C GLY A 147 11.13 9.51 8.06
N GLY A 148 10.37 10.52 7.68
CA GLY A 148 8.94 10.61 7.93
C GLY A 148 8.18 9.36 7.46
N HIS A 149 7.74 8.56 8.42
CA HIS A 149 6.82 7.46 8.20
C HIS A 149 5.44 8.02 7.83
N ALA A 150 4.98 7.78 6.61
CA ALA A 150 3.58 8.02 6.25
C ALA A 150 2.68 7.14 7.13
N LYS A 151 1.90 7.77 8.01
CA LYS A 151 1.01 7.09 8.96
C LYS A 151 -0.17 6.45 8.20
N PRO A 152 -0.53 5.19 8.49
CA PRO A 152 -1.70 4.56 7.90
C PRO A 152 -3.00 5.26 8.36
N PRO A 153 -4.07 5.21 7.55
CA PRO A 153 -5.33 5.87 7.86
C PRO A 153 -5.97 5.29 9.14
N PRO A 154 -6.67 6.13 9.92
CA PRO A 154 -7.32 5.71 11.16
C PRO A 154 -8.50 4.76 10.89
N LEU A 155 -8.73 3.84 11.82
CA LEU A 155 -9.90 2.96 11.79
C LEU A 155 -11.16 3.75 12.19
N PRO A 156 -12.33 3.45 11.59
CA PRO A 156 -13.59 4.08 11.97
C PRO A 156 -14.05 3.65 13.36
N GLU A 157 -14.75 4.56 14.05
CA GLU A 157 -15.36 4.31 15.36
C GLU A 157 -16.63 3.45 15.21
N ARG A 158 -16.82 2.50 16.14
CA ARG A 158 -17.96 1.56 16.16
C ARG A 158 -19.28 2.25 16.49
#